data_AF-A0A1G2TV20-F1
#
_entry.id   AF-A0A1G2TV20-F1
#
_cell.length_a   1.000
_cell.length_b   1.000
_cell.length_c   1.000
_cell.angle_alpha   90.00
_cell.angle_beta   90.00
_cell.angle_gamma   90.00
#
_symmetry.space_group_name_H-M   'P 1'
#
loop_
_entity.id
_entity.type
_entity.pdbx_description
1 polymer ?
#
loop_
_entity_poly.entity_id
_entity_poly.type
_entity_poly.pdbx_seq_one_letter_code
_entity_poly.pdbx_strand_id
1 'polypeptide(L)'
;MAEDKKEKPAGWSFDFIEGALVLLLLSSFVGGLATFLIDYVSSGNISFFGYNLSGVFHFFKSNVWFFKILGFGVAGVAAISTFVYNKLADHIVIAEKAKLYPTEMPMTAHPEASIENKHLEKWQKIIKLSESTNTSDWRLSIIEADIMLDELLEKLKLPGDTMGEKLKAVEPSDFLTLDQAWEAHKARNMIAHEGSDFLISQREVRRIISLYEEVFKEFSLI
;
A
#
# COMPACT_ATOMS: atom_id res chain seq x y z
N MET A 1 -10.99 14.20 -32.66
CA MET A 1 -10.10 13.03 -32.82
C MET A 1 -10.88 11.83 -32.34
N ALA A 2 -11.37 10.99 -33.26
CA ALA A 2 -11.97 9.71 -32.90
C ALA A 2 -10.82 8.72 -32.69
N GLU A 3 -10.77 8.08 -31.52
CA GLU A 3 -9.83 7.00 -31.24
C GLU A 3 -10.12 5.81 -32.16
N ASP A 4 -9.18 5.54 -33.05
CA ASP A 4 -9.14 4.36 -33.90
C ASP A 4 -8.89 3.13 -33.02
N LYS A 5 -9.94 2.33 -32.78
CA LYS A 5 -9.83 1.04 -32.11
C LYS A 5 -9.09 0.08 -33.03
N LYS A 6 -7.79 -0.05 -32.82
CA LYS A 6 -6.92 -1.03 -33.50
C LYS A 6 -7.56 -2.43 -33.49
N GLU A 7 -8.03 -2.86 -34.66
CA GLU A 7 -8.52 -4.22 -34.88
C GLU A 7 -7.37 -5.22 -34.65
N LYS A 8 -7.63 -6.26 -33.84
CA LYS A 8 -6.63 -7.30 -33.55
C LYS A 8 -6.35 -8.11 -34.83
N PRO A 9 -5.08 -8.45 -35.11
CA PRO A 9 -4.69 -9.08 -36.37
C PRO A 9 -5.32 -10.48 -36.54
N ALA A 10 -5.67 -10.82 -37.78
CA ALA A 10 -6.21 -12.11 -38.19
C ALA A 10 -5.14 -13.22 -38.09
N GLY A 11 -5.02 -13.80 -36.90
CA GLY A 11 -4.23 -15.00 -36.61
C GLY A 11 -4.65 -15.53 -35.26
N TRP A 12 -4.79 -16.86 -35.14
CA TRP A 12 -5.35 -17.61 -33.99
C TRP A 12 -5.24 -16.87 -32.64
N SER A 13 -6.25 -16.07 -32.33
CA SER A 13 -6.39 -15.40 -31.04
C SER A 13 -7.30 -16.27 -30.20
N PHE A 14 -6.72 -17.20 -29.43
CA PHE A 14 -7.48 -17.96 -28.45
C PHE A 14 -8.24 -16.99 -27.55
N ASP A 15 -9.56 -16.93 -27.70
CA ASP A 15 -10.38 -16.20 -26.75
C ASP A 15 -10.36 -16.96 -25.42
N PHE A 16 -10.50 -16.23 -24.31
CA PHE A 16 -10.47 -16.83 -22.97
C PHE A 16 -11.47 -18.00 -22.84
N ILE A 17 -12.63 -17.89 -23.49
CA ILE A 17 -13.68 -18.91 -23.52
C ILE A 17 -13.22 -20.15 -24.31
N GLU A 18 -12.54 -19.97 -25.44
CA GLU A 18 -12.00 -21.08 -26.25
C GLU A 18 -10.88 -21.81 -25.50
N GLY A 19 -10.00 -21.07 -24.82
CA GLY A 19 -8.98 -21.65 -23.94
C GLY A 19 -9.57 -22.46 -22.79
N ALA A 20 -10.64 -21.95 -22.16
CA ALA A 20 -11.35 -22.67 -21.11
C ALA A 20 -12.02 -23.95 -21.62
N LEU A 21 -12.62 -23.92 -22.81
CA LEU A 21 -13.23 -25.10 -23.46
C LEU A 21 -12.19 -26.18 -23.80
N VAL A 22 -11.03 -25.77 -24.32
CA VAL A 22 -9.93 -26.70 -24.61
C VAL A 22 -9.40 -27.33 -23.32
N LEU A 23 -9.23 -26.55 -22.25
CA LEU A 23 -8.82 -27.08 -20.94
C LEU A 23 -9.83 -28.07 -20.35
N LEU A 24 -11.14 -27.80 -20.49
CA LEU A 24 -12.19 -28.73 -20.05
C LEU A 24 -12.15 -30.04 -20.84
N LEU A 25 -11.99 -29.98 -22.17
CA LEU A 25 -11.87 -31.17 -23.01
C LEU A 25 -10.61 -31.97 -22.69
N LEU A 26 -9.48 -31.30 -22.49
CA LEU A 26 -8.24 -31.96 -22.08
C LEU A 26 -8.37 -32.58 -20.69
N SER A 27 -9.01 -31.89 -19.74
CA SER A 27 -9.25 -32.42 -18.39
C SER A 27 -10.15 -33.66 -18.43
N SER A 28 -11.21 -33.65 -19.25
CA SER A 28 -12.10 -34.79 -19.44
C SER A 28 -11.38 -35.97 -20.11
N PHE A 29 -10.59 -35.72 -21.14
CA PHE A 29 -9.80 -36.74 -21.83
C PHE A 29 -8.74 -37.36 -20.91
N VAL A 30 -8.01 -36.53 -20.16
CA VAL A 30 -7.02 -36.99 -19.17
C VAL A 30 -7.70 -37.79 -18.05
N GLY A 31 -8.86 -37.34 -17.56
CA GLY A 31 -9.63 -38.08 -16.56
C GLY A 31 -10.11 -39.44 -17.07
N GLY A 32 -10.61 -39.51 -18.31
CA GLY A 32 -11.01 -40.77 -18.95
C GLY A 32 -9.83 -41.72 -19.16
N LEU A 33 -8.71 -41.20 -19.69
CA LEU A 33 -7.49 -41.97 -19.91
C LEU A 33 -6.88 -42.48 -18.59
N ALA A 34 -6.87 -41.64 -17.55
CA ALA A 34 -6.40 -42.02 -16.23
C ALA A 34 -7.26 -43.15 -15.63
N THR A 35 -8.59 -43.04 -15.76
CA THR A 35 -9.51 -44.08 -15.25
C THR A 35 -9.30 -45.39 -16.00
N PHE A 36 -9.20 -45.34 -17.33
CA PHE A 36 -8.90 -46.51 -18.16
C PHE A 36 -7.57 -47.18 -17.79
N LEU A 37 -6.51 -46.39 -17.59
CA LEU A 37 -5.20 -46.91 -17.18
C LEU A 37 -5.26 -47.52 -15.77
N ILE A 38 -5.97 -46.89 -14.84
CA ILE A 38 -6.19 -47.41 -13.49
C ILE A 38 -6.91 -48.76 -13.53
N ASP A 39 -7.98 -48.87 -14.30
CA ASP A 39 -8.75 -50.11 -14.44
C ASP A 39 -7.92 -51.21 -15.12
N TYR A 40 -7.15 -50.85 -16.15
CA TYR A 40 -6.25 -51.77 -16.84
C TYR A 40 -5.14 -52.30 -15.93
N VAL A 41 -4.53 -51.43 -15.11
CA VAL A 41 -3.52 -51.84 -14.11
C VAL A 41 -4.15 -52.66 -12.98
N SER A 42 -5.38 -52.31 -12.56
CA SER A 42 -6.10 -53.03 -11.52
C SER A 42 -6.62 -54.41 -11.97
N SER A 43 -6.72 -54.66 -13.29
CA SER A 43 -7.23 -55.92 -13.86
C SER A 43 -6.40 -57.17 -13.52
N GLY A 44 -5.19 -57.00 -12.99
CA GLY A 44 -4.34 -58.10 -12.51
C GLY A 44 -3.46 -58.75 -13.57
N ASN A 45 -3.54 -58.31 -14.83
CA ASN A 45 -2.81 -58.88 -15.95
C ASN A 45 -1.40 -58.30 -16.17
N ILE A 46 -1.00 -57.31 -15.37
CA ILE A 46 0.29 -56.61 -15.51
C ILE A 46 1.19 -56.95 -14.31
N SER A 47 2.34 -57.53 -14.62
CA SER A 47 3.41 -57.81 -13.67
C SER A 47 4.65 -56.97 -13.97
N PHE A 48 5.28 -56.41 -12.95
CA PHE A 48 6.56 -55.70 -13.03
C PHE A 48 7.53 -56.31 -12.04
N PHE A 49 8.69 -56.77 -12.52
CA PHE A 49 9.68 -57.50 -11.72
C PHE A 49 9.09 -58.70 -10.93
N GLY A 50 8.14 -59.42 -11.52
CA GLY A 50 7.50 -60.59 -10.89
C GLY A 50 6.42 -60.26 -9.85
N TYR A 51 6.11 -58.98 -9.62
CA TYR A 51 5.03 -58.53 -8.75
C TYR A 51 3.83 -58.06 -9.56
N ASN A 52 2.62 -58.51 -9.18
CA ASN A 52 1.39 -58.04 -9.81
C ASN A 52 1.09 -56.60 -9.37
N LEU A 53 1.00 -55.67 -10.33
CA LEU A 53 0.70 -54.26 -10.03
C LEU A 53 -0.65 -54.08 -9.36
N SER A 54 -1.61 -54.98 -9.61
CA SER A 54 -2.92 -54.98 -8.94
C SER A 54 -2.79 -55.09 -7.41
N GLY A 55 -1.82 -55.86 -6.91
CA GLY A 55 -1.55 -55.95 -5.46
C GLY A 55 -1.01 -54.65 -4.87
N VAL A 56 -0.11 -53.98 -5.61
CA VAL A 56 0.42 -52.65 -5.24
C VAL A 56 -0.71 -51.62 -5.23
N PHE A 57 -1.53 -51.58 -6.28
CA PHE A 57 -2.67 -50.66 -6.39
C PHE A 57 -3.70 -50.89 -5.26
N HIS A 58 -4.02 -52.16 -4.96
CA HIS A 58 -4.91 -52.52 -3.87
C HIS A 58 -4.36 -52.10 -2.49
N PHE A 59 -3.05 -52.26 -2.27
CA PHE A 59 -2.39 -51.77 -1.06
C PHE A 59 -2.55 -50.26 -0.89
N PHE A 60 -2.27 -49.47 -1.93
CA PHE A 60 -2.45 -48.01 -1.86
C PHE A 60 -3.92 -47.61 -1.66
N LYS A 61 -4.86 -48.23 -2.39
CA LYS A 61 -6.30 -47.96 -2.27
C LYS A 61 -6.82 -48.28 -0.87
N SER A 62 -6.42 -49.42 -0.30
CA SER A 62 -6.81 -49.83 1.05
C SER A 62 -6.25 -48.91 2.14
N ASN A 63 -5.04 -48.39 1.93
CA ASN A 63 -4.33 -47.54 2.91
C ASN A 63 -4.48 -46.02 2.68
N VAL A 64 -5.40 -45.58 1.80
CA VAL A 64 -5.64 -44.14 1.55
C VAL A 64 -5.88 -43.36 2.84
N TRP A 65 -6.60 -43.95 3.81
CA TRP A 65 -6.91 -43.30 5.09
C TRP A 65 -5.64 -43.03 5.91
N PHE A 66 -4.66 -43.95 5.91
CA PHE A 66 -3.38 -43.78 6.60
C PHE A 66 -2.58 -42.63 5.99
N PHE A 67 -2.47 -42.58 4.66
CA PHE A 67 -1.74 -41.51 3.96
C PHE A 67 -2.37 -40.13 4.19
N LYS A 68 -3.71 -40.05 4.29
CA LYS A 68 -4.40 -38.81 4.64
C LYS A 68 -4.01 -38.33 6.04
N ILE A 69 -4.07 -39.20 7.05
CA ILE A 69 -3.70 -38.86 8.42
C ILE A 69 -2.23 -38.47 8.52
N LEU A 70 -1.34 -39.23 7.87
CA LEU A 70 0.08 -38.93 7.79
C LEU A 70 0.32 -37.55 7.15
N GLY A 71 -0.33 -37.27 6.02
CA GLY A 71 -0.23 -35.99 5.33
C GLY A 71 -0.68 -34.79 6.18
N PHE A 72 -1.85 -34.89 6.81
CA PHE A 72 -2.32 -33.85 7.74
C PHE A 72 -1.42 -33.69 8.96
N GLY A 73 -0.87 -34.79 9.47
CA GLY A 73 0.10 -34.75 10.58
C GLY A 73 1.37 -33.97 10.20
N VAL A 74 1.98 -34.30 9.06
CA VAL A 74 3.17 -33.60 8.56
C VAL A 74 2.87 -32.13 8.28
N ALA A 75 1.73 -31.82 7.66
CA ALA A 75 1.32 -30.44 7.40
C ALA A 75 1.08 -29.65 8.70
N GLY A 76 0.46 -30.27 9.70
CA GLY A 76 0.25 -29.67 11.02
C GLY A 76 1.55 -29.37 11.74
N VAL A 77 2.51 -30.31 11.73
CA VAL A 77 3.85 -30.08 12.30
C VAL A 77 4.56 -28.94 11.58
N ALA A 78 4.54 -28.93 10.24
CA ALA A 78 5.16 -27.87 9.46
C ALA A 78 4.56 -26.48 9.80
N ALA A 79 3.22 -26.38 9.90
CA ALA A 79 2.54 -25.14 10.25
C ALA A 79 2.91 -24.65 11.67
N ILE A 80 2.94 -25.55 12.65
CA ILE A 80 3.34 -25.22 14.02
C ILE A 80 4.80 -24.78 14.05
N SER A 81 5.70 -25.49 13.37
CA SER A 81 7.10 -25.13 13.27
C SER A 81 7.28 -23.73 12.67
N THR A 82 6.61 -23.43 11.55
CA THR A 82 6.65 -22.10 10.93
C THR A 82 6.15 -21.02 11.88
N PHE A 83 5.04 -21.25 12.59
CA PHE A 83 4.52 -20.31 13.57
C PHE A 83 5.52 -20.03 14.71
N VAL A 84 6.15 -21.08 15.24
CA VAL A 84 7.16 -20.96 16.29
C VAL A 84 8.40 -20.21 15.80
N TYR A 85 8.92 -20.54 14.61
CA TYR A 85 10.08 -19.84 14.04
C TYR A 85 9.79 -18.35 13.79
N ASN A 86 8.60 -18.01 13.30
CA ASN A 86 8.20 -16.61 13.12
C ASN A 86 8.13 -15.87 14.47
N LYS A 87 7.53 -16.48 15.50
CA LYS A 87 7.48 -15.89 16.84
C LYS A 87 8.87 -15.68 17.43
N LEU A 88 9.75 -16.67 17.31
CA LEU A 88 11.13 -16.55 17.79
C LEU A 88 11.89 -15.44 17.06
N ALA A 89 11.73 -15.33 15.73
CA ALA A 89 12.31 -14.27 14.93
C ALA A 89 11.81 -12.88 15.38
N ASP A 90 10.51 -12.73 15.60
CA ASP A 90 9.92 -11.49 16.12
C ASP A 90 10.54 -11.09 17.47
N HIS A 91 10.72 -12.03 18.40
CA HIS A 91 11.35 -11.76 19.69
C HIS A 91 12.79 -11.28 19.56
N ILE A 92 13.57 -11.85 18.64
CA ILE A 92 14.94 -11.41 18.36
C ILE A 92 14.94 -9.99 17.82
N VAL A 93 14.07 -9.70 16.83
CA VAL A 93 13.94 -8.37 16.23
C VAL A 93 13.50 -7.33 17.27
N ILE A 94 12.56 -7.66 18.15
CA ILE A 94 12.11 -6.77 19.23
C ILE A 94 13.24 -6.50 20.21
N ALA A 95 14.01 -7.52 20.60
CA ALA A 95 15.15 -7.36 21.51
C ALA A 95 16.28 -6.51 20.88
N GLU A 96 16.55 -6.69 19.60
CA GLU A 96 17.51 -5.87 18.84
C GLU A 96 17.04 -4.42 18.73
N LYS A 97 15.77 -4.22 18.36
CA LYS A 97 15.14 -2.88 18.30
C LYS A 97 15.15 -2.21 19.67
N ALA A 98 14.91 -2.93 20.75
CA ALA A 98 14.94 -2.37 22.10
C ALA A 98 16.33 -1.88 22.52
N LYS A 99 17.41 -2.47 21.97
CA LYS A 99 18.79 -1.96 22.17
C LYS A 99 19.05 -0.67 21.39
N LEU A 100 18.44 -0.52 20.21
CA LEU A 100 18.56 0.68 19.37
C LEU A 100 17.59 1.80 19.80
N TYR A 101 16.47 1.43 20.43
CA TYR A 101 15.37 2.30 20.86
C TYR A 101 14.85 1.86 22.24
N PRO A 102 15.44 2.32 23.36
CA PRO A 102 15.02 1.93 24.70
C PRO A 102 13.56 2.33 24.99
N THR A 103 12.77 1.41 25.54
CA THR A 103 11.33 1.56 25.80
C THR A 103 10.99 2.57 26.91
N GLU A 104 11.95 2.95 27.77
CA GLU A 104 11.73 4.03 28.73
C GLU A 104 12.22 5.37 28.17
N MET A 105 11.42 5.93 27.27
CA MET A 105 11.27 7.37 27.23
C MET A 105 10.24 7.75 28.31
N PRO A 106 10.51 8.76 29.16
CA PRO A 106 9.59 9.12 30.23
C PRO A 106 8.22 9.38 29.63
N MET A 107 7.20 8.72 30.17
CA MET A 107 5.79 8.92 29.79
C MET A 107 5.44 10.41 29.92
N THR A 108 5.53 11.12 28.82
CA THR A 108 4.83 12.38 28.59
C THR A 108 3.84 12.07 27.48
N ALA A 109 2.57 11.97 27.88
CA ALA A 109 1.34 12.07 27.09
C ALA A 109 1.32 11.47 25.66
N HIS A 110 0.46 10.46 25.45
CA HIS A 110 -0.21 10.12 24.18
C HIS A 110 0.40 10.73 22.89
N PRO A 111 1.14 9.97 22.06
CA PRO A 111 1.78 10.50 20.85
C PRO A 111 0.78 11.08 19.84
N GLU A 112 -0.41 10.50 19.69
CA GLU A 112 -1.43 11.03 18.78
C GLU A 112 -2.00 12.36 19.29
N ALA A 113 -2.38 12.44 20.57
CA ALA A 113 -2.87 13.69 21.15
C ALA A 113 -1.77 14.77 21.24
N SER A 114 -0.51 14.42 21.48
CA SER A 114 0.59 15.39 21.56
C SER A 114 1.07 15.88 20.18
N ILE A 115 1.03 15.03 19.14
CA ILE A 115 1.31 15.44 17.76
C ILE A 115 0.16 16.28 17.20
N GLU A 116 -1.10 15.90 17.44
CA GLU A 116 -2.29 16.69 17.12
C GLU A 116 -2.24 18.05 17.82
N ASN A 117 -1.91 18.08 19.12
CA ASN A 117 -1.70 19.34 19.84
C ASN A 117 -0.57 20.19 19.23
N LYS A 118 0.54 19.58 18.76
CA LYS A 118 1.65 20.35 18.19
C LYS A 118 1.30 21.02 16.85
N HIS A 119 0.58 20.32 15.96
CA HIS A 119 0.12 20.90 14.69
C HIS A 119 -0.94 21.97 14.92
N LEU A 120 -1.86 21.73 15.85
CA LEU A 120 -2.86 22.71 16.26
C LEU A 120 -2.22 23.96 16.88
N GLU A 121 -1.21 23.81 17.75
CA GLU A 121 -0.45 24.92 18.33
C GLU A 121 0.32 25.72 17.26
N LYS A 122 0.95 25.04 16.29
CA LYS A 122 1.58 25.70 15.13
C LYS A 122 0.55 26.49 14.33
N TRP A 123 -0.58 25.87 14.03
CA TRP A 123 -1.66 26.50 13.29
C TRP A 123 -2.23 27.74 13.99
N GLN A 124 -2.47 27.67 15.30
CA GLN A 124 -2.92 28.82 16.09
C GLN A 124 -1.92 29.98 16.06
N LYS A 125 -0.61 29.69 16.04
CA LYS A 125 0.42 30.74 15.86
C LYS A 125 0.35 31.38 14.48
N ILE A 126 0.15 30.59 13.43
CA ILE A 126 -0.03 31.07 12.06
C ILE A 126 -1.25 32.00 11.97
N ILE A 127 -2.39 31.59 12.53
CA ILE A 127 -3.60 32.42 12.59
C ILE A 127 -3.32 33.74 13.30
N LYS A 128 -2.69 33.69 14.48
CA LYS A 128 -2.35 34.90 15.25
C LYS A 128 -1.43 35.85 14.47
N LEU A 129 -0.47 35.33 13.70
CA LEU A 129 0.39 36.13 12.84
C LEU A 129 -0.40 36.74 11.67
N SER A 130 -1.32 35.99 11.06
CA SER A 130 -2.17 36.47 9.96
C SER A 130 -3.15 37.58 10.38
N GLU A 131 -3.55 37.59 11.65
CA GLU A 131 -4.47 38.57 12.23
C GLU A 131 -3.75 39.79 12.81
N SER A 132 -2.41 39.79 12.84
CA SER A 132 -1.63 40.90 13.39
C SER A 132 -1.80 42.18 12.56
N THR A 133 -1.39 43.32 13.13
CA THR A 133 -1.40 44.63 12.43
C THR A 133 -0.15 44.87 11.60
N ASN A 134 0.84 43.98 11.65
CA ASN A 134 2.14 44.14 11.01
C ASN A 134 2.24 43.31 9.72
N THR A 135 2.58 43.96 8.61
CA THR A 135 2.78 43.32 7.30
C THR A 135 3.88 42.26 7.30
N SER A 136 4.87 42.37 8.18
CA SER A 136 5.93 41.36 8.30
C SER A 136 5.43 40.06 8.90
N ASP A 137 4.50 40.13 9.86
CA ASP A 137 3.88 38.94 10.46
C ASP A 137 2.96 38.25 9.46
N TRP A 138 2.30 39.02 8.58
CA TRP A 138 1.51 38.46 7.49
C TRP A 138 2.35 37.61 6.54
N ARG A 139 3.50 38.12 6.10
CA ARG A 139 4.45 37.36 5.27
C ARG A 139 4.94 36.11 6.02
N LEU A 140 5.28 36.27 7.30
CA LEU A 140 5.70 35.14 8.14
C LEU A 140 4.60 34.08 8.27
N SER A 141 3.33 34.46 8.42
CA SER A 141 2.22 33.51 8.54
C SER A 141 2.09 32.60 7.31
N ILE A 142 2.30 33.15 6.10
CA ILE A 142 2.25 32.40 4.85
C ILE A 142 3.47 31.49 4.70
N ILE A 143 4.65 31.95 5.12
CA ILE A 143 5.89 31.14 5.10
C ILE A 143 5.76 29.96 6.07
N GLU A 144 5.31 30.19 7.30
CA GLU A 144 5.11 29.13 8.30
C GLU A 144 4.03 28.12 7.88
N ALA A 145 2.95 28.58 7.23
CA ALA A 145 1.95 27.70 6.65
C ALA A 145 2.53 26.83 5.53
N ASP A 146 3.37 27.37 4.65
CA ASP A 146 4.01 26.60 3.58
C ASP A 146 5.03 25.58 4.13
N ILE A 147 5.74 25.89 5.23
CA ILE A 147 6.59 24.92 5.92
C ILE A 147 5.75 23.76 6.46
N MET A 148 4.58 24.05 7.04
CA MET A 148 3.65 23.01 7.52
C MET A 148 3.10 22.16 6.37
N LEU A 149 2.88 22.75 5.19
CA LEU A 149 2.54 22.02 3.97
C LEU A 149 3.69 21.09 3.53
N ASP A 150 4.95 21.54 3.59
CA ASP A 150 6.10 20.71 3.21
C ASP A 150 6.22 19.49 4.12
N GLU A 151 6.08 19.69 5.44
CA GLU A 151 6.06 18.62 6.44
C GLU A 151 4.94 17.59 6.15
N LEU A 152 3.78 18.05 5.65
CA LEU A 152 2.70 17.16 5.21
C LEU A 152 3.12 16.35 3.97
N LEU A 153 3.62 17.01 2.92
CA LEU A 153 4.02 16.30 1.69
C LEU A 153 5.16 15.31 1.91
N GLU A 154 6.09 15.62 2.82
CA GLU A 154 7.15 14.68 3.22
C GLU A 154 6.60 13.43 3.91
N LYS A 155 5.59 13.58 4.77
CA LYS A 155 4.91 12.44 5.40
C LYS A 155 4.17 11.56 4.39
N LEU A 156 3.62 12.16 3.34
CA LEU A 156 2.98 11.44 2.23
C LEU A 156 3.99 10.72 1.33
N LYS A 157 5.30 10.89 1.54
CA LYS A 157 6.39 10.25 0.77
C LYS A 157 6.28 10.48 -0.74
N LEU A 158 5.84 11.67 -1.12
CA LEU A 158 5.73 12.05 -2.52
C LEU A 158 7.12 12.23 -3.14
N PRO A 159 7.35 11.79 -4.38
CA PRO A 159 8.64 11.96 -5.06
C PRO A 159 8.85 13.42 -5.50
N GLY A 160 10.08 13.92 -5.36
CA GLY A 160 10.46 15.27 -5.73
C GLY A 160 11.29 15.97 -4.64
N ASP A 161 12.25 16.78 -5.04
CA ASP A 161 13.14 17.50 -4.12
C ASP A 161 12.55 18.85 -3.71
N THR A 162 11.67 19.42 -4.54
CA THR A 162 11.02 20.70 -4.29
C THR A 162 9.52 20.54 -4.05
N MET A 163 8.89 21.48 -3.34
CA MET A 163 7.44 21.51 -3.13
C MET A 163 6.66 21.40 -4.44
N GLY A 164 7.07 22.13 -5.48
CA GLY A 164 6.42 22.09 -6.79
C GLY A 164 6.52 20.73 -7.49
N GLU A 165 7.64 20.01 -7.30
CA GLU A 165 7.77 18.63 -7.80
C GLU A 165 6.89 17.66 -7.01
N LYS A 166 6.89 17.77 -5.68
CA LYS A 166 6.04 16.95 -4.79
C LYS A 166 4.57 17.12 -5.14
N LEU A 167 4.08 18.36 -5.31
CA LEU A 167 2.70 18.65 -5.69
C LEU A 167 2.35 18.16 -7.11
N LYS A 168 3.32 18.13 -8.04
CA LYS A 168 3.10 17.64 -9.41
C LYS A 168 2.99 16.11 -9.46
N ALA A 169 3.60 15.42 -8.51
CA ALA A 169 3.56 13.96 -8.42
C ALA A 169 2.24 13.41 -7.84
N VAL A 170 1.39 14.27 -7.27
CA VAL A 170 0.11 13.89 -6.68
C VAL A 170 -0.90 13.59 -7.78
N GLU A 171 -1.56 12.43 -7.69
CA GLU A 171 -2.72 12.13 -8.53
C GLU A 171 -3.94 12.94 -8.00
N PRO A 172 -4.66 13.70 -8.85
CA PRO A 172 -5.77 14.54 -8.40
C PRO A 172 -6.90 13.82 -7.65
N SER A 173 -7.03 12.50 -7.80
CA SER A 173 -8.01 11.70 -7.05
C SER A 173 -7.69 11.55 -5.57
N ASP A 174 -6.42 11.70 -5.17
CA ASP A 174 -5.92 11.34 -3.84
C ASP A 174 -5.69 12.56 -2.94
N PHE A 175 -5.86 13.77 -3.49
CA PHE A 175 -5.71 15.04 -2.79
C PHE A 175 -6.71 16.05 -3.39
N LEU A 176 -7.87 16.16 -2.75
CA LEU A 176 -9.01 16.93 -3.24
C LEU A 176 -8.74 18.44 -3.26
N THR A 177 -7.94 18.95 -2.32
CA THR A 177 -7.57 20.37 -2.26
C THR A 177 -6.19 20.66 -2.86
N LEU A 178 -5.77 19.89 -3.87
CA LEU A 178 -4.47 20.06 -4.55
C LEU A 178 -4.33 21.44 -5.20
N ASP A 179 -5.40 21.97 -5.79
CA ASP A 179 -5.40 23.30 -6.41
C ASP A 179 -5.17 24.42 -5.39
N GLN A 180 -5.77 24.29 -4.20
CA GLN A 180 -5.55 25.20 -3.07
C GLN A 180 -4.10 25.18 -2.61
N ALA A 181 -3.50 23.98 -2.49
CA ALA A 181 -2.09 23.84 -2.12
C ALA A 181 -1.17 24.52 -3.16
N TRP A 182 -1.44 24.33 -4.46
CA TRP A 182 -0.70 25.00 -5.53
C TRP A 182 -0.83 26.52 -5.49
N GLU A 183 -2.04 27.04 -5.27
CA GLU A 183 -2.28 28.47 -5.19
C GLU A 183 -1.59 29.10 -3.97
N ALA A 184 -1.72 28.47 -2.81
CA ALA A 184 -1.10 28.94 -1.57
C ALA A 184 0.43 28.94 -1.66
N HIS A 185 1.02 27.87 -2.23
CA HIS A 185 2.46 27.77 -2.46
C HIS A 185 2.97 28.85 -3.43
N LYS A 186 2.21 29.16 -4.50
CA LYS A 186 2.54 30.27 -5.43
C LYS A 186 2.62 31.61 -4.71
N ALA A 187 1.71 31.88 -3.77
CA ALA A 187 1.75 33.10 -2.98
C ALA A 187 2.99 33.17 -2.08
N ARG A 188 3.39 32.04 -1.46
CA ARG A 188 4.66 31.97 -0.70
C ARG A 188 5.87 32.22 -1.60
N ASN A 189 5.89 31.67 -2.81
CA ASN A 189 6.99 31.89 -3.75
C ASN A 189 7.10 33.36 -4.15
N MET A 190 5.98 34.06 -4.35
CA MET A 190 5.98 35.50 -4.60
C MET A 190 6.64 36.27 -3.45
N ILE A 191 6.31 35.93 -2.20
CA ILE A 191 6.94 36.52 -1.01
C ILE A 191 8.44 36.24 -0.96
N ALA A 192 8.89 35.04 -1.34
CA ALA A 192 10.31 34.71 -1.37
C ALA A 192 11.08 35.50 -2.44
N HIS A 193 10.46 35.78 -3.58
CA HIS A 193 11.07 36.56 -4.66
C HIS A 193 11.07 38.07 -4.41
N GLU A 194 9.96 38.62 -3.92
CA GLU A 194 9.76 40.07 -3.73
C GLU A 194 10.12 40.55 -2.30
N GLY A 195 10.22 39.64 -1.33
CA GLY A 195 10.70 39.95 0.02
C GLY A 195 9.87 41.02 0.74
N SER A 196 10.53 42.09 1.17
CA SER A 196 9.89 43.23 1.85
C SER A 196 9.01 44.07 0.94
N ASP A 197 9.23 44.00 -0.37
CA ASP A 197 8.58 44.85 -1.36
C ASP A 197 7.21 44.29 -1.78
N PHE A 198 6.92 43.04 -1.40
CA PHE A 198 5.63 42.42 -1.63
C PHE A 198 4.52 43.10 -0.82
N LEU A 199 3.70 43.89 -1.51
CA LEU A 199 2.54 44.56 -0.93
C LEU A 199 1.35 43.62 -0.90
N ILE A 200 1.08 43.03 0.26
CA ILE A 200 -0.08 42.18 0.48
C ILE A 200 -1.09 42.84 1.42
N SER A 201 -2.37 42.75 1.07
CA SER A 201 -3.46 43.23 1.93
C SER A 201 -3.85 42.16 2.96
N GLN A 202 -4.31 42.57 4.14
CA GLN A 202 -4.77 41.62 5.16
C GLN A 202 -5.89 40.69 4.65
N ARG A 203 -6.77 41.20 3.76
CA ARG A 203 -7.82 40.41 3.12
C ARG A 203 -7.21 39.28 2.28
N GLU A 204 -6.15 39.58 1.55
CA GLU A 204 -5.46 38.59 0.72
C GLU A 204 -4.71 37.56 1.56
N VAL A 205 -4.08 38.00 2.66
CA VAL A 205 -3.45 37.09 3.63
C VAL A 205 -4.47 36.09 4.17
N ARG A 206 -5.63 36.56 4.64
CA ARG A 206 -6.70 35.69 5.15
C ARG A 206 -7.19 34.69 4.10
N ARG A 207 -7.32 35.13 2.84
CA ARG A 207 -7.69 34.26 1.73
C ARG A 207 -6.65 33.17 1.50
N ILE A 208 -5.36 33.52 1.46
CA ILE A 208 -4.28 32.55 1.29
C ILE A 208 -4.22 31.57 2.47
N ILE A 209 -4.38 32.06 3.70
CA ILE A 209 -4.42 31.21 4.90
C ILE A 209 -5.62 30.26 4.87
N SER A 210 -6.79 30.69 4.37
CA SER A 210 -7.93 29.77 4.21
C SER A 210 -7.67 28.65 3.21
N LEU A 211 -6.84 28.86 2.19
CA LEU A 211 -6.43 27.79 1.27
C LEU A 211 -5.59 26.73 1.98
N TYR A 212 -4.64 27.15 2.83
CA TYR A 212 -3.89 26.22 3.69
C TYR A 212 -4.79 25.50 4.70
N GLU A 213 -5.78 26.21 5.25
CA GLU A 213 -6.75 25.63 6.19
C GLU A 213 -7.55 24.49 5.56
N GLU A 214 -8.04 24.67 4.32
CA GLU A 214 -8.75 23.63 3.58
C GLU A 214 -7.87 22.37 3.40
N VAL A 215 -6.60 22.57 3.03
CA VAL A 215 -5.62 21.49 2.88
C VAL A 215 -5.40 20.76 4.20
N PHE A 216 -5.14 21.47 5.29
CA PHE A 216 -4.83 20.83 6.57
C PHE A 216 -6.03 20.10 7.18
N LYS A 217 -7.26 20.59 6.93
CA LYS A 217 -8.49 19.89 7.33
C LYS A 217 -8.69 18.59 6.56
N GLU A 218 -8.38 18.55 5.26
CA GLU A 218 -8.48 17.31 4.47
C GLU A 218 -7.64 16.18 5.09
N PHE A 219 -6.43 16.50 5.55
CA PHE A 219 -5.51 15.53 6.17
C PHE A 219 -5.63 15.41 7.69
N SER A 220 -6.67 15.98 8.30
CA SER A 220 -6.91 15.95 9.76
C SER A 220 -5.69 16.41 10.58
N LEU A 221 -4.97 17.42 10.10
CA LEU A 221 -3.85 18.05 10.81
C LEU A 221 -4.33 19.11 11.82
N ILE A 222 -5.52 19.66 11.60
CA ILE A 222 -6.18 20.73 12.38
C ILE A 222 -7.68 20.51 12.49
#